data_AF-A0A836NGQ6-F1
#
_entry.id   AF-A0A836NGQ6-F1
#
_cell.length_a   1.000
_cell.length_b   1.000
_cell.length_c   1.000
_cell.angle_alpha   90.00
_cell.angle_beta   90.00
_cell.angle_gamma   90.00
#
_symmetry.space_group_name_H-M   'P 1'
#
loop_
_entity.id
_entity.type
_entity.pdbx_description
1 polymer ?
#
loop_
_entity_poly.entity_id
_entity_poly.type
_entity_poly.pdbx_seq_one_letter_code
_entity_poly.pdbx_strand_id
1 'polypeptide(L)'
;MEKKIGFIGCGNMGKAILGGLIASGQVLPGQIWVYTPSPDKVAALHDQFGINAAESAQEVAQIADIIFAAVKPGIMIKVLSEITSSLNKDSLVVSIAAGVTLDQLARALGHDRKIIRAMPNTPALVNAGMTSVTPNALVTPEDTADVLNIFRCFGEAEVIAEPMIHPVVGVSGSSPAYVFMFIEAMADAAVLGGMPRAQAYKFAAQAVMGSAKMVLETGEHPGALKDMVCSPGGTTIEAVRVLEEKGFRAAVIEAMTKCMEKSEKLSKS
;
A
#
# COMPACT_ATOMS: atom_id res chain seq x y z
N MET A 1 15.13 -2.43 -15.62
CA MET A 1 15.99 -1.74 -14.63
C MET A 1 17.21 -2.61 -14.35
N GLU A 2 18.43 -2.07 -14.45
CA GLU A 2 19.66 -2.80 -14.09
C GLU A 2 20.01 -2.58 -12.61
N LYS A 3 19.12 -3.02 -11.72
CA LYS A 3 19.31 -2.95 -10.26
C LYS A 3 19.02 -4.31 -9.64
N LYS A 4 19.78 -4.66 -8.61
CA LYS A 4 19.54 -5.82 -7.76
C LYS A 4 18.56 -5.43 -6.65
N ILE A 5 17.48 -6.19 -6.52
CA ILE A 5 16.42 -5.91 -5.54
C ILE A 5 16.49 -6.95 -4.43
N GLY A 6 16.51 -6.49 -3.19
CA GLY A 6 16.55 -7.31 -2.00
C GLY A 6 15.26 -7.22 -1.19
N PHE A 7 14.77 -8.34 -0.67
CA PHE A 7 13.65 -8.38 0.26
C PHE A 7 14.11 -8.96 1.59
N ILE A 8 14.00 -8.17 2.65
CA ILE A 8 14.21 -8.61 4.02
C ILE A 8 12.83 -8.75 4.66
N GLY A 9 12.41 -10.00 4.85
CA GLY A 9 11.00 -10.34 5.06
C GLY A 9 10.24 -10.40 3.74
N CYS A 10 9.24 -11.28 3.68
CA CYS A 10 8.35 -11.41 2.52
C CYS A 10 7.01 -11.99 2.96
N GLY A 11 6.31 -11.24 3.81
CA GLY A 11 4.92 -11.52 4.18
C GLY A 11 3.95 -11.21 3.03
N ASN A 12 2.66 -11.07 3.32
CA ASN A 12 1.64 -10.81 2.29
C ASN A 12 1.98 -9.58 1.42
N MET A 13 2.39 -8.47 2.04
CA MET A 13 2.73 -7.26 1.31
C MET A 13 4.05 -7.40 0.52
N GLY A 14 5.08 -8.01 1.12
CA GLY A 14 6.33 -8.29 0.40
C GLY A 14 6.10 -9.17 -0.83
N LYS A 15 5.21 -10.18 -0.72
CA LYS A 15 4.78 -11.02 -1.84
C LYS A 15 4.00 -10.25 -2.91
N ALA A 16 3.16 -9.29 -2.53
CA ALA A 16 2.44 -8.44 -3.47
C ALA A 16 3.42 -7.60 -4.30
N ILE A 17 4.38 -6.95 -3.63
CA ILE A 17 5.42 -6.14 -4.28
C ILE A 17 6.27 -7.01 -5.20
N LEU A 18 6.75 -8.15 -4.69
CA LEU A 18 7.55 -9.11 -5.45
C LEU A 18 6.81 -9.63 -6.69
N GLY A 19 5.56 -10.09 -6.51
CA GLY A 19 4.74 -10.62 -7.58
C GLY A 19 4.43 -9.57 -8.65
N GLY A 20 4.08 -8.34 -8.23
CA GLY A 20 3.86 -7.22 -9.15
C GLY A 20 5.11 -6.82 -9.92
N LEU A 21 6.27 -6.80 -9.25
CA LEU A 21 7.56 -6.51 -9.89
C LEU A 21 7.90 -7.54 -10.97
N ILE A 22 7.75 -8.83 -10.67
CA ILE A 22 8.01 -9.90 -11.64
C ILE A 22 7.01 -9.87 -12.80
N ALA A 23 5.72 -9.69 -12.50
CA ALA A 23 4.68 -9.63 -13.53
C ALA A 23 4.87 -8.45 -14.50
N SER A 24 5.45 -7.34 -14.03
CA SER A 24 5.75 -6.18 -14.87
C SER A 24 6.90 -6.40 -15.88
N GLY A 25 7.76 -7.40 -15.66
CA GLY A 25 8.96 -7.62 -16.46
C GLY A 25 10.04 -6.54 -16.32
N GLN A 26 9.89 -5.56 -15.41
CA GLN A 26 10.87 -4.49 -15.23
C GLN A 26 12.20 -4.97 -14.62
N VAL A 27 12.16 -6.05 -13.85
CA VAL A 27 13.30 -6.68 -13.18
C VAL A 27 13.19 -8.19 -13.39
N LEU A 28 14.29 -8.83 -13.79
CA LEU A 28 14.31 -10.28 -13.98
C LEU A 28 14.38 -10.99 -12.62
N PRO A 29 13.76 -12.18 -12.47
CA PRO A 29 13.82 -12.94 -11.22
C PRO A 29 15.25 -13.15 -10.67
N GLY A 30 16.22 -13.40 -11.55
CA GLY A 30 17.63 -13.55 -11.20
C GLY A 30 18.30 -12.29 -10.63
N GLN A 31 17.64 -11.13 -10.68
CA GLN A 31 18.08 -9.88 -10.06
C GLN A 31 17.41 -9.63 -8.70
N ILE A 32 16.63 -10.58 -8.18
CA ILE A 32 15.90 -10.44 -6.92
C ILE A 32 16.43 -11.44 -5.90
N TRP A 33 16.70 -10.98 -4.68
CA TRP A 33 17.08 -11.80 -3.53
C TRP A 33 16.05 -11.67 -2.43
N VAL A 34 15.71 -12.76 -1.78
CA VAL A 34 14.81 -12.76 -0.63
C VAL A 34 15.40 -13.50 0.56
N TYR A 35 15.24 -12.92 1.73
CA TYR A 35 15.49 -13.58 3.00
C TYR A 35 14.27 -13.49 3.91
N THR A 36 13.91 -14.61 4.54
CA THR A 36 13.03 -14.64 5.70
C THR A 36 13.58 -15.65 6.72
N PRO A 37 13.28 -15.51 8.03
CA PRO A 37 13.75 -16.48 9.04
C PRO A 37 13.23 -17.92 8.86
N SER A 38 12.30 -18.16 7.94
CA SER A 38 11.71 -19.48 7.68
C SER A 38 12.23 -20.01 6.34
N PRO A 39 13.13 -21.00 6.35
CA PRO A 39 13.71 -21.57 5.13
C PRO A 39 12.65 -22.08 4.16
N ASP A 40 11.61 -22.76 4.65
CA ASP A 40 10.50 -23.26 3.82
C ASP A 40 9.79 -22.15 3.04
N LYS A 41 9.65 -20.95 3.64
CA LYS A 41 9.06 -19.80 2.95
C LYS A 41 9.98 -19.23 1.88
N VAL A 42 11.29 -19.25 2.11
CA VAL A 42 12.28 -18.83 1.12
C VAL A 42 12.29 -19.79 -0.06
N ALA A 43 12.32 -21.11 0.19
CA ALA A 43 12.24 -22.13 -0.84
C ALA A 43 10.94 -22.01 -1.66
N ALA A 44 9.78 -21.85 -1.00
CA ALA A 44 8.51 -21.66 -1.69
C ALA A 44 8.50 -20.39 -2.58
N LEU A 45 9.17 -19.31 -2.17
CA LEU A 45 9.30 -18.10 -2.97
C LEU A 45 10.23 -18.30 -4.16
N HIS A 46 11.37 -18.97 -3.96
CA HIS A 46 12.27 -19.36 -5.05
C HIS A 46 11.53 -20.22 -6.08
N ASP A 47 10.83 -21.27 -5.65
CA ASP A 47 10.14 -22.19 -6.56
C ASP A 47 8.98 -21.52 -7.29
N GLN A 48 8.27 -20.61 -6.63
CA GLN A 48 7.15 -19.89 -7.22
C GLN A 48 7.61 -18.83 -8.23
N PHE A 49 8.70 -18.12 -7.96
CA PHE A 49 9.05 -16.89 -8.66
C PHE A 49 10.38 -16.94 -9.42
N GLY A 50 11.20 -17.98 -9.23
CA GLY A 50 12.53 -18.12 -9.83
C GLY A 50 13.56 -17.10 -9.31
N ILE A 51 13.35 -16.59 -8.09
CA ILE A 51 14.21 -15.58 -7.45
C ILE A 51 15.29 -16.22 -6.60
N ASN A 52 16.36 -15.48 -6.31
CA ASN A 52 17.45 -15.98 -5.50
C ASN A 52 17.06 -16.06 -4.01
N ALA A 53 17.36 -17.20 -3.40
CA ALA A 53 17.26 -17.41 -1.97
C ALA A 53 18.55 -16.92 -1.29
N ALA A 54 18.45 -15.96 -0.38
CA ALA A 54 19.57 -15.56 0.47
C ALA A 54 19.54 -16.35 1.79
N GLU A 55 20.71 -16.63 2.34
CA GLU A 55 20.93 -17.34 3.61
C GLU A 55 20.77 -16.43 4.82
N SER A 56 20.92 -15.11 4.64
CA SER A 56 20.82 -14.12 5.72
C SER A 56 20.31 -12.76 5.25
N ALA A 57 19.82 -11.93 6.19
CA ALA A 57 19.47 -10.55 5.90
C ALA A 57 20.71 -9.71 5.52
N GLN A 58 21.87 -10.06 6.07
CA GLN A 58 23.16 -9.43 5.77
C GLN A 58 23.59 -9.68 4.33
N GLU A 59 23.39 -10.90 3.82
CA GLU A 59 23.66 -11.22 2.42
C GLU A 59 22.80 -10.36 1.48
N VAL A 60 21.50 -10.25 1.76
CA VAL A 60 20.62 -9.35 0.99
C VAL A 60 21.14 -7.91 1.01
N ALA A 61 21.55 -7.42 2.18
CA ALA A 61 22.08 -6.06 2.36
C ALA A 61 23.40 -5.80 1.60
N GLN A 62 24.23 -6.84 1.41
CA GLN A 62 25.49 -6.75 0.67
C GLN A 62 25.29 -6.78 -0.85
N ILE A 63 24.28 -7.50 -1.32
CA ILE A 63 24.08 -7.76 -2.76
C ILE A 63 23.18 -6.70 -3.40
N ALA A 64 22.14 -6.24 -2.71
CA ALA A 64 21.08 -5.44 -3.30
C ALA A 64 21.41 -3.94 -3.40
N ASP A 65 20.96 -3.33 -4.50
CA ASP A 65 20.98 -1.88 -4.69
C ASP A 65 19.76 -1.21 -4.04
N ILE A 66 18.60 -1.88 -4.09
CA ILE A 66 17.35 -1.46 -3.44
C ILE A 66 16.87 -2.56 -2.52
N ILE A 67 16.65 -2.24 -1.25
CA ILE A 67 16.29 -3.20 -0.20
C ILE A 67 14.91 -2.87 0.34
N PHE A 68 13.94 -3.73 0.06
CA PHE A 68 12.62 -3.69 0.68
C PHE A 68 12.67 -4.34 2.06
N ALA A 69 12.60 -3.52 3.10
CA ALA A 69 12.40 -3.96 4.47
C ALA A 69 10.89 -4.24 4.67
N ALA A 70 10.51 -5.51 4.48
CA ALA A 70 9.14 -6.00 4.48
C ALA A 70 8.85 -6.91 5.70
N VAL A 71 9.34 -6.48 6.87
CA VAL A 71 9.07 -7.10 8.17
C VAL A 71 7.98 -6.38 8.94
N LYS A 72 7.47 -7.02 10.01
CA LYS A 72 6.48 -6.38 10.90
C LYS A 72 7.08 -5.14 11.59
N PRO A 73 6.28 -4.09 11.85
CA PRO A 73 6.76 -2.87 12.50
C PRO A 73 7.53 -3.11 13.80
N GLY A 74 7.03 -4.00 14.66
CA GLY A 74 7.64 -4.27 15.97
C GLY A 74 9.04 -4.91 15.94
N ILE A 75 9.52 -5.37 14.79
CA ILE A 75 10.89 -5.91 14.65
C ILE A 75 11.74 -5.10 13.66
N MET A 76 11.17 -4.06 13.03
CA MET A 76 11.83 -3.31 11.95
C MET A 76 13.17 -2.73 12.38
N ILE A 77 13.18 -1.99 13.49
CA ILE A 77 14.39 -1.32 14.00
C ILE A 77 15.48 -2.34 14.32
N LYS A 78 15.13 -3.44 14.99
CA LYS A 78 16.08 -4.52 15.30
C LYS A 78 16.72 -5.09 14.05
N VAL A 79 15.90 -5.46 13.06
CA VAL A 79 16.38 -6.07 11.80
C VAL A 79 17.27 -5.10 11.03
N LEU A 80 16.90 -3.82 10.94
CA LEU A 80 17.70 -2.81 10.24
C LEU A 80 19.04 -2.56 10.93
N SER A 81 19.07 -2.53 12.27
CA SER A 81 20.32 -2.38 13.03
C SER A 81 21.26 -3.58 12.83
N GLU A 82 20.74 -4.80 12.69
CA GLU A 82 21.54 -6.02 12.45
C GLU A 82 22.20 -6.07 11.06
N ILE A 83 21.69 -5.32 10.08
CA ILE A 83 22.23 -5.29 8.70
C ILE A 83 23.05 -4.04 8.41
N THR A 84 23.08 -3.07 9.32
CA THR A 84 23.63 -1.73 9.04
C THR A 84 25.10 -1.76 8.59
N SER A 85 25.91 -2.63 9.20
CA SER A 85 27.32 -2.81 8.83
C SER A 85 27.52 -3.55 7.49
N SER A 86 26.51 -4.25 7.02
CA SER A 86 26.50 -5.01 5.76
C SER A 86 25.99 -4.19 4.58
N LEU A 87 25.36 -3.04 4.83
CA LEU A 87 24.78 -2.19 3.79
C LEU A 87 25.85 -1.44 2.99
N ASN A 88 25.80 -1.59 1.67
CA ASN A 88 26.54 -0.74 0.74
C ASN A 88 26.14 0.73 0.94
N LYS A 89 27.10 1.65 0.81
CA LYS A 89 26.88 3.08 1.08
C LYS A 89 25.80 3.69 0.17
N ASP A 90 25.76 3.25 -1.09
CA ASP A 90 24.83 3.76 -2.09
C ASP A 90 23.50 3.00 -2.15
N SER A 91 23.33 1.96 -1.31
CA SER A 91 22.08 1.20 -1.27
C SER A 91 20.91 2.04 -0.77
N LEU A 92 19.74 1.81 -1.37
CA LEU A 92 18.48 2.45 -1.02
C LEU A 92 17.64 1.50 -0.16
N VAL A 93 17.29 1.91 1.06
CA VAL A 93 16.38 1.12 1.91
C VAL A 93 14.96 1.65 1.78
N VAL A 94 14.04 0.79 1.37
CA VAL A 94 12.60 1.05 1.27
C VAL A 94 11.88 0.32 2.40
N SER A 95 11.40 1.05 3.41
CA SER A 95 10.60 0.48 4.49
C SER A 95 9.12 0.52 4.13
N ILE A 96 8.43 -0.62 4.29
CA ILE A 96 6.96 -0.69 4.15
C ILE A 96 6.23 -0.85 5.49
N ALA A 97 6.94 -0.67 6.61
CA ALA A 97 6.36 -0.85 7.93
C ALA A 97 5.45 0.32 8.32
N ALA A 98 4.20 0.01 8.62
CA ALA A 98 3.27 0.97 9.20
C ALA A 98 3.77 1.49 10.55
N GLY A 99 3.66 2.80 10.77
CA GLY A 99 3.98 3.45 12.05
C GLY A 99 5.46 3.67 12.34
N VAL A 100 6.39 3.24 11.47
CA VAL A 100 7.82 3.51 11.65
C VAL A 100 8.21 4.75 10.87
N THR A 101 8.65 5.79 11.57
CA THR A 101 9.00 7.09 11.00
C THR A 101 10.35 7.08 10.28
N LEU A 102 10.56 7.99 9.33
CA LEU A 102 11.86 8.17 8.69
C LEU A 102 13.00 8.41 9.71
N ASP A 103 12.72 9.16 10.78
CA ASP A 103 13.70 9.42 11.83
C ASP A 103 14.06 8.14 12.62
N GLN A 104 13.07 7.30 12.97
CA GLN A 104 13.35 6.01 13.60
C GLN A 104 14.16 5.09 12.69
N LEU A 105 13.87 5.07 11.39
CA LEU A 105 14.65 4.30 10.40
C LEU A 105 16.08 4.84 10.31
N ALA A 106 16.27 6.16 10.24
CA ALA A 106 17.58 6.79 10.18
C ALA A 106 18.41 6.55 11.44
N ARG A 107 17.80 6.55 12.63
CA ARG A 107 18.50 6.18 13.88
C ARG A 107 18.98 4.73 13.87
N ALA A 108 18.23 3.84 13.24
CA ALA A 108 18.59 2.41 13.16
C ALA A 108 19.71 2.15 12.15
N LEU A 109 19.69 2.85 11.02
CA LEU A 109 20.56 2.63 9.86
C LEU A 109 21.76 3.57 9.76
N GLY A 110 21.73 4.69 10.48
CA GLY A 110 22.60 5.85 10.27
C GLY A 110 21.92 6.95 9.46
N HIS A 111 22.22 8.20 9.81
CA HIS A 111 21.66 9.39 9.15
C HIS A 111 22.31 9.69 7.79
N ASP A 112 23.28 8.88 7.36
CA ASP A 112 24.01 8.99 6.09
C ASP A 112 23.50 8.00 5.02
N ARG A 113 22.33 7.38 5.25
CA ARG A 113 21.73 6.37 4.35
C ARG A 113 20.54 6.91 3.57
N LYS A 114 20.40 6.44 2.32
CA LYS A 114 19.22 6.69 1.49
C LYS A 114 18.05 5.85 2.00
N ILE A 115 16.97 6.51 2.43
CA ILE A 115 15.81 5.84 3.01
C ILE A 115 14.54 6.38 2.37
N ILE A 116 13.69 5.49 1.88
CA ILE A 116 12.32 5.77 1.53
C ILE A 116 11.40 5.06 2.52
N ARG A 117 10.46 5.81 3.08
CA ARG A 117 9.28 5.23 3.72
C ARG A 117 8.20 5.07 2.66
N ALA A 118 7.69 3.86 2.50
CA ALA A 118 6.58 3.55 1.62
C ALA A 118 5.40 3.02 2.44
N MET A 119 4.18 3.34 2.01
CA MET A 119 2.98 2.82 2.64
C MET A 119 1.99 2.33 1.58
N PRO A 120 2.13 1.07 1.14
CA PRO A 120 1.14 0.43 0.27
C PRO A 120 -0.11 0.03 1.06
N ASN A 121 -1.18 -0.31 0.36
CA ASN A 121 -2.42 -0.83 0.93
C ASN A 121 -2.79 -2.21 0.37
N THR A 122 -3.76 -2.88 0.99
CA THR A 122 -4.13 -4.27 0.67
C THR A 122 -4.66 -4.50 -0.76
N PRO A 123 -5.33 -3.54 -1.44
CA PRO A 123 -5.67 -3.64 -2.86
C PRO A 123 -4.48 -3.91 -3.81
N ALA A 124 -3.24 -3.71 -3.37
CA ALA A 124 -2.04 -4.14 -4.10
C ALA A 124 -2.06 -5.65 -4.48
N LEU A 125 -2.76 -6.49 -3.70
CA LEU A 125 -2.90 -7.92 -3.99
C LEU A 125 -3.68 -8.23 -5.28
N VAL A 126 -4.42 -7.25 -5.79
CA VAL A 126 -5.20 -7.34 -7.04
C VAL A 126 -4.79 -6.25 -8.04
N ASN A 127 -3.55 -5.75 -7.93
CA ASN A 127 -2.97 -4.72 -8.78
C ASN A 127 -3.74 -3.38 -8.80
N ALA A 128 -4.52 -3.10 -7.74
CA ALA A 128 -5.27 -1.86 -7.59
C ALA A 128 -4.80 -1.09 -6.33
N GLY A 129 -3.52 -1.23 -5.99
CA GLY A 129 -2.92 -0.61 -4.82
C GLY A 129 -2.83 0.91 -4.93
N MET A 130 -2.69 1.56 -3.78
CA MET A 130 -2.23 2.95 -3.68
C MET A 130 -1.08 2.98 -2.68
N THR A 131 0.06 3.52 -3.10
CA THR A 131 1.27 3.60 -2.27
C THR A 131 1.73 5.04 -2.12
N SER A 132 1.90 5.50 -0.89
CA SER A 132 2.69 6.71 -0.66
C SER A 132 4.18 6.40 -0.67
N VAL A 133 4.98 7.31 -1.24
CA VAL A 133 6.44 7.28 -1.22
C VAL A 133 6.96 8.54 -0.55
N THR A 134 7.72 8.40 0.52
CA THR A 134 8.29 9.51 1.27
C THR A 134 9.81 9.34 1.35
N PRO A 135 10.57 10.01 0.47
CA PRO A 135 12.02 9.98 0.50
C PRO A 135 12.60 10.84 1.64
N ASN A 136 13.73 10.42 2.20
CA ASN A 136 14.55 11.31 3.03
C ASN A 136 15.40 12.27 2.16
N ALA A 137 16.11 13.20 2.80
CA ALA A 137 16.88 14.24 2.10
C ALA A 137 18.07 13.71 1.27
N LEU A 138 18.49 12.46 1.45
CA LEU A 138 19.64 11.86 0.75
C LEU A 138 19.23 11.09 -0.51
N VAL A 139 17.94 10.78 -0.65
CA VAL A 139 17.39 10.06 -1.79
C VAL A 139 17.35 10.99 -3.00
N THR A 140 17.88 10.53 -4.13
CA THR A 140 17.88 11.31 -5.36
C THR A 140 16.52 11.24 -6.08
N PRO A 141 16.26 12.16 -7.03
CA PRO A 141 15.08 12.05 -7.89
C PRO A 141 15.01 10.75 -8.68
N GLU A 142 16.16 10.22 -9.10
CA GLU A 142 16.26 8.94 -9.82
C GLU A 142 15.90 7.76 -8.91
N ASP A 143 16.44 7.72 -7.68
CA ASP A 143 16.06 6.72 -6.68
C ASP A 143 14.55 6.74 -6.39
N THR A 144 13.96 7.95 -6.32
CA THR A 144 12.52 8.11 -6.11
C THR A 144 11.71 7.61 -7.30
N ALA A 145 12.16 7.91 -8.53
CA ALA A 145 11.52 7.45 -9.75
C ALA A 145 11.56 5.93 -9.87
N ASP A 146 12.69 5.30 -9.54
CA ASP A 146 12.84 3.83 -9.51
C ASP A 146 11.81 3.19 -8.58
N VAL A 147 11.66 3.73 -7.36
CA VAL A 147 10.70 3.19 -6.39
C VAL A 147 9.25 3.44 -6.79
N LEU A 148 8.93 4.62 -7.34
CA LEU A 148 7.60 4.88 -7.92
C LEU A 148 7.27 3.89 -9.03
N ASN A 149 8.21 3.62 -9.94
CA ASN A 149 8.02 2.67 -11.03
C ASN A 149 7.73 1.26 -10.51
N ILE A 150 8.45 0.82 -9.47
CA ILE A 150 8.21 -0.47 -8.82
C ILE A 150 6.79 -0.54 -8.25
N PHE A 151 6.34 0.46 -7.49
CA PHE A 151 5.00 0.45 -6.89
C PHE A 151 3.89 0.60 -7.93
N ARG A 152 4.15 1.27 -9.04
CA ARG A 152 3.20 1.42 -10.16
C ARG A 152 2.98 0.14 -10.97
N CYS A 153 3.78 -0.90 -10.73
CA CYS A 153 3.56 -2.21 -11.35
C CYS A 153 2.30 -2.94 -10.83
N PHE A 154 1.78 -2.55 -9.67
CA PHE A 154 0.63 -3.22 -9.02
C PHE A 154 -0.34 -2.21 -8.37
N GLY A 155 -0.42 -1.00 -8.92
CA GLY A 155 -1.30 0.05 -8.46
C GLY A 155 -0.79 1.42 -8.85
N GLU A 156 -1.14 2.43 -8.06
CA GLU A 156 -0.65 3.80 -8.18
C GLU A 156 0.33 4.14 -7.05
N ALA A 157 1.21 5.11 -7.31
CA ALA A 157 2.15 5.60 -6.32
C ALA A 157 2.39 7.11 -6.45
N GLU A 158 2.42 7.79 -5.30
CA GLU A 158 2.55 9.24 -5.19
C GLU A 158 3.59 9.63 -4.14
N VAL A 159 4.35 10.69 -4.44
CA VAL A 159 5.31 11.25 -3.49
C VAL A 159 4.56 12.15 -2.51
N ILE A 160 4.73 11.89 -1.21
CA ILE A 160 4.13 12.71 -0.15
C ILE A 160 5.16 13.05 0.92
N ALA A 161 4.99 14.22 1.53
CA ALA A 161 5.81 14.64 2.67
C ALA A 161 5.46 13.81 3.92
N GLU A 162 6.46 13.48 4.76
CA GLU A 162 6.31 12.65 5.96
C GLU A 162 5.13 13.07 6.88
N PRO A 163 4.85 14.36 7.13
CA PRO A 163 3.70 14.76 7.95
C PRO A 163 2.34 14.33 7.38
N MET A 164 2.25 14.07 6.06
CA MET A 164 1.02 13.62 5.40
C MET A 164 0.78 12.11 5.53
N ILE A 165 1.67 11.37 6.19
CA ILE A 165 1.52 9.91 6.27
C ILE A 165 0.28 9.49 7.08
N HIS A 166 -0.14 10.26 8.08
CA HIS A 166 -1.37 9.96 8.82
C HIS A 166 -2.62 10.16 7.96
N PRO A 167 -2.77 11.27 7.21
CA PRO A 167 -3.75 11.37 6.13
C PRO A 167 -3.76 10.19 5.15
N VAL A 168 -2.59 9.74 4.68
CA VAL A 168 -2.46 8.55 3.81
C VAL A 168 -3.06 7.31 4.48
N VAL A 169 -2.75 7.08 5.76
CA VAL A 169 -3.31 5.95 6.54
C VAL A 169 -4.84 5.99 6.54
N GLY A 170 -5.43 7.17 6.71
CA GLY A 170 -6.89 7.34 6.74
C GLY A 170 -7.54 7.13 5.37
N VAL A 171 -6.99 7.76 4.32
CA VAL A 171 -7.64 7.83 3.00
C VAL A 171 -7.39 6.59 2.12
N SER A 172 -6.23 5.94 2.22
CA SER A 172 -5.89 4.79 1.36
C SER A 172 -5.43 3.55 2.12
N GLY A 173 -4.80 3.71 3.29
CA GLY A 173 -4.32 2.57 4.08
C GLY A 173 -5.46 1.77 4.72
N SER A 174 -6.34 2.46 5.46
CA SER A 174 -7.42 1.86 6.24
C SER A 174 -8.77 1.86 5.52
N SER A 175 -8.93 2.71 4.50
CA SER A 175 -10.17 2.87 3.76
C SER A 175 -10.69 1.63 3.03
N PRO A 176 -9.87 0.62 2.62
CA PRO A 176 -10.40 -0.64 2.11
C PRO A 176 -11.41 -1.29 3.06
N ALA A 177 -11.19 -1.20 4.38
CA ALA A 177 -12.14 -1.73 5.36
C ALA A 177 -13.49 -0.99 5.31
N TYR A 178 -13.48 0.33 5.16
CA TYR A 178 -14.70 1.14 5.07
C TYR A 178 -15.46 0.82 3.78
N VAL A 179 -14.73 0.62 2.69
CA VAL A 179 -15.29 0.22 1.38
C VAL A 179 -15.90 -1.18 1.45
N PHE A 180 -15.27 -2.14 2.13
CA PHE A 180 -15.85 -3.47 2.33
C PHE A 180 -17.15 -3.42 3.13
N MET A 181 -17.20 -2.62 4.21
CA MET A 181 -18.42 -2.40 4.97
C MET A 181 -19.52 -1.74 4.11
N PHE A 182 -19.15 -0.82 3.23
CA PHE A 182 -20.10 -0.19 2.31
C PHE A 182 -20.66 -1.18 1.28
N ILE A 183 -19.80 -2.02 0.69
CA ILE A 183 -20.20 -3.10 -0.22
C ILE A 183 -21.13 -4.10 0.49
N GLU A 184 -20.83 -4.46 1.74
CA GLU A 184 -21.66 -5.34 2.56
C GLU A 184 -23.05 -4.75 2.82
N ALA A 185 -23.12 -3.48 3.24
CA ALA A 185 -24.38 -2.78 3.45
C ALA A 185 -25.22 -2.65 2.17
N MET A 186 -24.59 -2.38 1.02
CA MET A 186 -25.26 -2.35 -0.28
C MET A 186 -25.84 -3.73 -0.63
N ALA A 187 -25.07 -4.80 -0.41
CA ALA A 187 -25.52 -6.15 -0.68
C ALA A 187 -26.67 -6.56 0.24
N ASP A 188 -26.65 -6.17 1.52
CA ASP A 188 -27.75 -6.38 2.47
C ASP A 188 -29.04 -5.70 2.00
N ALA A 189 -28.96 -4.46 1.54
CA ALA A 189 -30.11 -3.74 1.01
C ALA A 189 -30.67 -4.41 -0.27
N ALA A 190 -29.81 -4.89 -1.16
CA ALA A 190 -30.25 -5.62 -2.36
C ALA A 190 -30.93 -6.96 -2.02
N VAL A 191 -30.45 -7.66 -0.99
CA VAL A 191 -31.10 -8.89 -0.49
C VAL A 191 -32.45 -8.58 0.13
N LEU A 192 -32.58 -7.48 0.87
CA LEU A 192 -33.88 -7.00 1.37
C LEU A 192 -34.86 -6.74 0.21
N GLY A 193 -34.35 -6.27 -0.93
CA GLY A 193 -35.11 -6.13 -2.18
C GLY A 193 -35.38 -7.43 -2.95
N GLY A 194 -34.97 -8.59 -2.42
CA GLY A 194 -35.23 -9.92 -3.00
C GLY A 194 -34.11 -10.50 -3.87
N MET A 195 -32.95 -9.85 -3.96
CA MET A 195 -31.82 -10.36 -4.75
C MET A 195 -31.09 -11.51 -4.02
N PRO A 196 -30.64 -12.57 -4.71
CA PRO A 196 -29.74 -13.56 -4.11
C PRO A 196 -28.41 -12.95 -3.63
N ARG A 197 -27.94 -13.36 -2.45
CA ARG A 197 -26.75 -12.80 -1.78
C ARG A 197 -25.50 -12.71 -2.66
N ALA A 198 -25.17 -13.78 -3.38
CA ALA A 198 -23.98 -13.82 -4.23
C ALA A 198 -24.07 -12.81 -5.39
N GLN A 199 -25.26 -12.65 -5.97
CA GLN A 199 -25.52 -11.65 -7.01
C GLN A 199 -25.45 -10.23 -6.44
N ALA A 200 -26.01 -10.01 -5.25
CA ALA A 200 -25.97 -8.72 -4.56
C ALA A 200 -24.54 -8.23 -4.33
N TYR A 201 -23.65 -9.10 -3.84
CA TYR A 201 -22.23 -8.76 -3.69
C TYR A 201 -21.57 -8.41 -5.02
N LYS A 202 -21.84 -9.18 -6.08
CA LYS A 202 -21.29 -8.90 -7.41
C LYS A 202 -21.72 -7.52 -7.93
N PHE A 203 -22.99 -7.18 -7.79
CA PHE A 203 -23.52 -5.86 -8.19
C PHE A 203 -22.93 -4.73 -7.36
N ALA A 204 -22.89 -4.87 -6.02
CA ALA A 204 -22.35 -3.86 -5.13
C ALA A 204 -20.86 -3.60 -5.39
N ALA A 205 -20.03 -4.64 -5.45
CA ALA A 205 -18.59 -4.51 -5.70
C ALA A 205 -18.29 -3.86 -7.06
N GLN A 206 -19.01 -4.28 -8.12
CA GLN A 206 -18.84 -3.72 -9.46
C GLN A 206 -19.25 -2.25 -9.53
N ALA A 207 -20.34 -1.85 -8.85
CA ALA A 207 -20.80 -0.47 -8.81
C ALA A 207 -19.80 0.44 -8.09
N VAL A 208 -19.24 -0.02 -6.96
CA VAL A 208 -18.20 0.70 -6.21
C VAL A 208 -16.93 0.87 -7.05
N MET A 209 -16.44 -0.21 -7.67
CA MET A 209 -15.27 -0.16 -8.56
C MET A 209 -15.49 0.79 -9.72
N GLY A 210 -16.64 0.72 -10.40
CA GLY A 210 -16.99 1.59 -11.52
C GLY A 210 -17.06 3.06 -11.12
N SER A 211 -17.63 3.35 -9.95
CA SER A 211 -17.72 4.72 -9.42
C SER A 211 -16.34 5.32 -9.14
N ALA A 212 -15.45 4.56 -8.51
CA ALA A 212 -14.07 4.98 -8.28
C ALA A 212 -13.32 5.20 -9.60
N LYS A 213 -13.50 4.29 -10.57
CA LYS A 213 -12.90 4.38 -11.90
C LYS A 213 -13.35 5.63 -12.65
N MET A 214 -14.63 6.02 -12.57
CA MET A 214 -15.11 7.26 -13.15
C MET A 214 -14.37 8.48 -12.59
N VAL A 215 -14.17 8.56 -11.26
CA VAL A 215 -13.41 9.66 -10.65
C VAL A 215 -11.99 9.72 -11.22
N LEU A 216 -11.30 8.57 -11.28
CA LEU A 216 -9.91 8.48 -11.70
C LEU A 216 -9.71 8.78 -13.20
N GLU A 217 -10.58 8.28 -14.07
CA GLU A 217 -10.40 8.39 -15.53
C GLU A 217 -10.95 9.69 -16.10
N THR A 218 -12.01 10.25 -15.50
CA THR A 218 -12.61 11.49 -16.00
C THR A 218 -12.01 12.74 -15.38
N GLY A 219 -11.46 12.64 -14.16
CA GLY A 219 -11.02 13.80 -13.38
C GLY A 219 -12.16 14.70 -12.90
N GLU A 220 -13.41 14.31 -13.10
CA GLU A 220 -14.58 15.10 -12.73
C GLU A 220 -14.77 15.18 -11.22
N HIS A 221 -15.28 16.32 -10.76
CA HIS A 221 -15.58 16.51 -9.34
C HIS A 221 -16.64 15.48 -8.89
N PRO A 222 -16.45 14.75 -7.76
CA PRO A 222 -17.40 13.71 -7.32
C PRO A 222 -18.84 14.23 -7.12
N GLY A 223 -19.01 15.50 -6.78
CA GLY A 223 -20.34 16.14 -6.72
C GLY A 223 -21.03 16.20 -8.08
N ALA A 224 -20.30 16.49 -9.15
CA ALA A 224 -20.82 16.54 -10.51
C ALA A 224 -21.15 15.12 -11.01
N LEU A 225 -20.29 14.14 -10.76
CA LEU A 225 -20.58 12.73 -11.04
C LEU A 225 -21.86 12.24 -10.35
N LYS A 226 -22.05 12.63 -9.07
CA LYS A 226 -23.26 12.35 -8.31
C LYS A 226 -24.49 13.03 -8.93
N ASP A 227 -24.39 14.28 -9.36
CA ASP A 227 -25.50 15.00 -10.00
C ASP A 227 -25.89 14.36 -11.35
N MET A 228 -24.92 13.88 -12.14
CA MET A 228 -25.19 13.19 -13.41
C MET A 228 -26.01 11.90 -13.28
N VAL A 229 -25.95 11.22 -12.13
CA VAL A 229 -26.74 10.00 -11.85
C VAL A 229 -28.04 10.27 -11.07
N CYS A 230 -28.27 11.52 -10.64
CA CYS A 230 -29.46 11.93 -9.90
C CYS A 230 -30.47 12.61 -10.85
N SER A 231 -31.39 11.84 -11.42
CA SER A 231 -32.51 12.42 -12.18
C SER A 231 -33.54 13.12 -11.26
N PRO A 232 -34.22 14.18 -11.72
CA PRO A 232 -35.27 14.84 -10.95
C PRO A 232 -36.36 13.86 -10.51
N GLY A 233 -36.62 13.78 -9.20
CA GLY A 233 -37.60 12.85 -8.61
C GLY A 233 -37.27 11.36 -8.75
N GLY A 234 -36.04 11.01 -9.15
CA GLY A 234 -35.61 9.63 -9.36
C GLY A 234 -35.27 8.88 -8.07
N THR A 235 -35.02 7.58 -8.21
CA THR A 235 -34.65 6.71 -7.09
C THR A 235 -33.34 7.12 -6.41
N THR A 236 -32.34 7.55 -7.20
CA THR A 236 -31.03 7.94 -6.69
C THR A 236 -31.09 9.14 -5.75
N ILE A 237 -31.85 10.18 -6.11
CA ILE A 237 -31.90 11.41 -5.30
C ILE A 237 -32.63 11.19 -3.96
N GLU A 238 -33.64 10.32 -3.93
CA GLU A 238 -34.29 9.91 -2.67
C GLU A 238 -33.34 9.14 -1.75
N ALA A 239 -32.51 8.25 -2.30
CA ALA A 239 -31.49 7.56 -1.51
C ALA A 239 -30.41 8.53 -0.99
N VAL A 240 -29.93 9.46 -1.84
CA VAL A 240 -28.97 10.51 -1.44
C VAL A 240 -29.54 11.37 -0.32
N ARG A 241 -30.82 11.78 -0.38
CA ARG A 241 -31.50 12.53 0.68
C ARG A 241 -31.39 11.82 2.04
N VAL A 242 -31.63 10.50 2.07
CA VAL A 242 -31.53 9.71 3.30
C VAL A 242 -30.08 9.59 3.78
N LEU A 243 -29.11 9.40 2.88
CA LEU A 243 -27.70 9.35 3.26
C LEU A 243 -27.22 10.66 3.90
N GLU A 244 -27.66 11.81 3.38
CA GLU A 244 -27.37 13.12 3.97
C GLU A 244 -28.08 13.29 5.32
N GLU A 245 -29.36 12.88 5.43
CA GLU A 245 -30.12 12.90 6.69
C GLU A 245 -29.44 12.07 7.80
N LYS A 246 -28.85 10.93 7.44
CA LYS A 246 -28.10 10.06 8.35
C LYS A 246 -26.65 10.51 8.57
N GLY A 247 -26.23 11.62 7.98
CA GLY A 247 -24.90 12.17 8.18
C GLY A 247 -23.78 11.31 7.59
N PHE A 248 -24.01 10.66 6.44
CA PHE A 248 -23.02 9.76 5.81
C PHE A 248 -21.64 10.40 5.67
N ARG A 249 -21.57 11.65 5.19
CA ARG A 249 -20.29 12.38 5.05
C ARG A 249 -19.62 12.62 6.40
N ALA A 250 -20.40 13.03 7.39
CA ALA A 250 -19.90 13.30 8.74
C ALA A 250 -19.31 12.02 9.36
N ALA A 251 -20.00 10.89 9.23
CA ALA A 251 -19.53 9.60 9.73
C ALA A 251 -18.20 9.18 9.10
N VAL A 252 -18.05 9.32 7.77
CA VAL A 252 -16.78 8.99 7.07
C VAL A 252 -15.65 9.91 7.53
N ILE A 253 -15.88 11.23 7.60
CA ILE A 253 -14.87 12.21 8.03
C ILE A 253 -14.43 11.94 9.47
N GLU A 254 -15.37 11.68 10.38
CA GLU A 254 -15.05 11.42 11.78
C GLU A 254 -14.28 10.09 11.95
N ALA A 255 -14.70 9.03 11.25
CA ALA A 255 -13.99 7.74 11.27
C ALA A 255 -12.55 7.87 10.78
N MET A 256 -12.33 8.58 9.67
CA MET A 256 -10.98 8.84 9.14
C MET A 256 -10.17 9.73 10.09
N THR A 257 -10.79 10.73 10.72
CA THR A 257 -10.12 11.57 11.74
C THR A 257 -9.62 10.74 12.91
N LYS A 258 -10.46 9.84 13.45
CA LYS A 258 -10.05 8.91 14.51
C LYS A 258 -8.97 7.93 14.08
N CYS A 259 -9.01 7.48 12.83
CA CYS A 259 -7.93 6.67 12.26
C CYS A 259 -6.60 7.44 12.25
N MET A 260 -6.60 8.70 11.77
CA MET A 260 -5.42 9.56 11.74
C MET A 260 -4.86 9.81 13.15
N GLU A 261 -5.71 10.16 14.12
CA GLU A 261 -5.32 10.35 15.53
C GLU A 261 -4.67 9.09 16.11
N LYS A 262 -5.22 7.90 15.82
CA LYS A 262 -4.66 6.63 16.30
C LYS A 262 -3.32 6.34 15.63
N SER A 263 -3.20 6.60 14.32
CA SER A 263 -1.96 6.43 13.56
C SER A 263 -0.82 7.29 14.13
N GLU A 264 -1.11 8.55 14.45
CA GLU A 264 -0.13 9.46 15.06
C GLU A 264 0.32 9.00 16.45
N LYS A 265 -0.60 8.46 17.26
CA LYS A 265 -0.25 7.89 18.57
C LYS A 265 0.67 6.67 18.45
N LEU A 266 0.43 5.82 17.44
CA LEU A 266 1.24 4.63 17.21
C LEU A 266 2.67 4.96 16.75
N SER A 267 2.88 6.06 16.01
CA SER A 267 4.23 6.47 15.58
C SER A 267 5.09 7.08 16.70
N LYS A 268 4.50 7.37 17.86
CA LYS A 268 5.20 7.89 19.05
C LYS A 268 5.57 6.79 20.05
N SER A 269 5.22 5.54 19.77
CA SER A 269 5.49 4.36 20.60
C SER A 269 6.76 3.65 20.13
#